data_AF-A0A939RKG7-F1
#
_entry.id   AF-A0A939RKG7-F1
#
_cell.length_a   1.000
_cell.length_b   1.000
_cell.length_c   1.000
_cell.angle_alpha   90.00
_cell.angle_beta   90.00
_cell.angle_gamma   90.00
#
_symmetry.space_group_name_H-M   'P 1'
#
loop_
_entity.id
_entity.type
_entity.pdbx_description
1 polymer ?
#
loop_
_entity_poly.entity_id
_entity_poly.type
_entity_poly.pdbx_seq_one_letter_code
_entity_poly.pdbx_strand_id
1 'polypeptide(L)'
;MSFFDRFFSSEKEASFKTAAVNSFNLCYLVSLLILSLFSRQIALLFAPNYYVYFYVLLPVVNGVLSCSVIALFFKVMKRHGAGRFQRENRVLAIAFLTGVLTIYAAGSQIVSFGVFLTVMYVTLVNLRDFMRRLWVYLQPDKVMTKEDLINFSSFFMSLITAFIVLNLTVSFLHDFFGNSPAFNFKPGIEGILDAVYFTFISMTTVGFGDVVPLTPFAKVIVSFECVSSYVMLALFIGVINRGVVKSK
;
A
#
# COMPACT_ATOMS: atom_id res chain seq x y z
N MET A 1 -36.75 2.55 -0.59
CA MET A 1 -35.59 3.26 0.03
C MET A 1 -34.38 2.37 -0.19
N SER A 2 -33.51 2.75 -1.12
CA SER A 2 -32.59 1.79 -1.75
C SER A 2 -31.34 1.56 -0.90
N PHE A 3 -30.76 0.36 -0.98
CA PHE A 3 -29.51 -0.02 -0.31
C PHE A 3 -28.32 0.93 -0.63
N PHE A 4 -28.41 1.64 -1.76
CA PHE A 4 -27.50 2.72 -2.16
C PHE A 4 -27.55 3.93 -1.23
N ASP A 5 -28.72 4.29 -0.70
CA ASP A 5 -28.84 5.41 0.25
C ASP A 5 -28.11 5.11 1.57
N ARG A 6 -28.00 3.85 2.01
CA ARG A 6 -27.22 3.50 3.22
C ARG A 6 -25.70 3.57 3.01
N PHE A 7 -25.23 3.37 1.79
CA PHE A 7 -23.80 3.46 1.48
C PHE A 7 -23.36 4.93 1.31
N PHE A 8 -24.23 5.78 0.74
CA PHE A 8 -23.99 7.22 0.61
C PHE A 8 -24.43 8.06 1.82
N SER A 9 -25.35 7.58 2.68
CA SER A 9 -25.67 8.25 3.96
C SER A 9 -24.60 8.02 5.04
N SER A 10 -23.66 7.10 4.82
CA SER A 10 -22.55 6.82 5.74
C SER A 10 -21.39 7.83 5.60
N GLU A 11 -21.38 8.66 4.55
CA GLU A 11 -20.36 9.72 4.37
C GLU A 11 -20.43 10.82 5.44
N LYS A 12 -21.52 10.92 6.22
CA LYS A 12 -21.64 11.94 7.26
C LYS A 12 -20.78 11.68 8.50
N GLU A 13 -20.23 10.48 8.68
CA GLU A 13 -19.40 10.21 9.85
C GLU A 13 -18.43 9.02 9.67
N ALA A 14 -17.62 9.00 8.60
CA ALA A 14 -16.48 8.08 8.60
C ALA A 14 -15.61 8.38 9.83
N SER A 15 -15.53 7.47 10.80
CA SER A 15 -14.71 7.66 11.99
C SER A 15 -13.22 7.73 11.60
N PHE A 16 -12.37 8.36 12.43
CA PHE A 16 -10.91 8.34 12.23
C PHE A 16 -10.40 6.92 12.01
N LYS A 17 -11.01 5.92 12.68
CA LYS A 17 -10.72 4.50 12.54
C LYS A 17 -10.88 3.99 11.09
N THR A 18 -11.93 4.41 10.39
CA THR A 18 -12.19 4.01 9.00
C THR A 18 -11.18 4.62 8.05
N ALA A 19 -10.80 5.89 8.26
CA ALA A 19 -9.75 6.53 7.48
C ALA A 19 -8.39 5.84 7.71
N ALA A 20 -8.08 5.49 8.96
CA ALA A 20 -6.86 4.78 9.32
C ALA A 20 -6.76 3.45 8.57
N VAL A 21 -7.76 2.57 8.67
CA VAL A 21 -7.73 1.26 7.99
C VAL A 21 -7.54 1.39 6.47
N ASN A 22 -8.25 2.33 5.83
CA ASN A 22 -8.22 2.45 4.39
C ASN A 22 -6.91 3.04 3.84
N SER A 23 -6.27 3.95 4.59
CA SER A 23 -5.10 4.70 4.10
C SER A 23 -3.78 4.24 4.70
N PHE A 24 -3.79 3.44 5.77
CA PHE A 24 -2.58 3.06 6.51
C PHE A 24 -1.55 2.34 5.63
N ASN A 25 -1.95 1.30 4.89
CA ASN A 25 -1.00 0.54 4.07
C ASN A 25 -0.30 1.43 3.03
N LEU A 26 -1.06 2.30 2.35
CA LEU A 26 -0.51 3.20 1.34
C LEU A 26 0.45 4.22 1.97
N CYS A 27 0.02 4.85 3.07
CA CYS A 27 0.82 5.83 3.79
C CYS A 27 2.10 5.22 4.37
N TYR A 28 2.00 4.01 4.92
CA TYR A 28 3.13 3.24 5.44
C TYR A 28 4.09 2.86 4.32
N LEU A 29 3.59 2.40 3.17
CA LEU A 29 4.43 2.09 2.00
C LEU A 29 5.15 3.33 1.46
N VAL A 30 4.46 4.47 1.33
CA VAL A 30 5.07 5.72 0.88
C VAL A 30 6.19 6.15 1.81
N SER A 31 5.97 6.03 3.13
CA SER A 31 6.99 6.28 4.14
C SER A 31 8.21 5.36 4.00
N LEU A 32 7.98 4.05 3.84
CA LEU A 32 9.05 3.07 3.64
C LEU A 32 9.86 3.34 2.36
N LEU A 33 9.18 3.74 1.29
CA LEU A 33 9.80 4.11 0.02
C LEU A 33 10.69 5.34 0.15
N ILE A 34 10.23 6.39 0.82
CA ILE A 34 11.02 7.60 1.09
C ILE A 34 12.29 7.20 1.86
N LEU A 35 12.14 6.38 2.90
CA LEU A 35 13.27 5.94 3.70
C LEU A 35 14.28 5.11 2.89
N SER A 36 13.78 4.23 2.02
CA SER A 36 14.62 3.39 1.16
C SER A 36 15.36 4.19 0.09
N LEU A 37 14.67 5.10 -0.61
CA LEU A 37 15.24 5.94 -1.66
C LEU A 37 16.32 6.89 -1.17
N PHE A 38 16.16 7.44 0.04
CA PHE A 38 17.09 8.42 0.61
C PHE A 38 18.01 7.83 1.69
N SER A 39 18.02 6.51 1.86
CA SER A 39 18.76 5.80 2.91
C SER A 39 20.24 6.20 2.98
N ARG A 40 20.91 6.30 1.83
CA ARG A 40 22.32 6.68 1.73
C ARG A 40 22.59 8.15 2.03
N GLN A 41 21.73 9.06 1.58
CA GLN A 41 21.84 10.48 1.86
C GLN A 41 21.54 10.78 3.33
N ILE A 42 20.56 10.09 3.90
CA ILE A 42 20.25 10.09 5.33
C ILE A 42 21.50 9.65 6.10
N ALA A 43 22.08 8.49 5.80
CA ALA A 43 23.27 8.00 6.50
C ALA A 43 24.46 8.98 6.50
N LEU A 44 24.65 9.73 5.42
CA LEU A 44 25.75 10.70 5.27
C LEU A 44 25.50 12.05 5.98
N LEU A 45 24.24 12.48 6.12
CA LEU A 45 23.88 13.76 6.75
C LEU A 45 24.01 13.74 8.29
N PHE A 46 24.17 12.59 8.93
CA PHE A 46 23.99 12.43 10.39
C PHE A 46 25.24 12.00 11.19
N ALA A 47 26.47 12.15 10.66
CA ALA A 47 27.70 12.05 11.47
C ALA A 47 28.02 13.41 12.13
N PRO A 48 28.06 13.60 13.49
CA PRO A 48 28.42 12.66 14.55
C PRO A 48 27.47 12.59 15.78
N ASN A 49 26.33 13.30 15.83
CA ASN A 49 25.42 13.31 17.00
C ASN A 49 24.28 12.28 16.85
N TYR A 50 24.61 11.00 17.03
CA TYR A 50 23.78 9.86 16.63
C TYR A 50 22.41 9.76 17.34
N TYR A 51 22.32 10.01 18.65
CA TYR A 51 21.12 9.64 19.43
C TYR A 51 19.90 10.55 19.22
N VAL A 52 20.02 11.87 19.42
CA VAL A 52 18.85 12.78 19.30
C VAL A 52 18.36 12.86 17.86
N TYR A 53 19.29 12.82 16.89
CA TYR A 53 18.96 12.89 15.48
C TYR A 53 18.24 11.64 14.98
N PHE A 54 18.69 10.45 15.38
CA PHE A 54 18.09 9.19 14.94
C PHE A 54 16.70 8.94 15.54
N TYR A 55 16.50 9.25 16.82
CA TYR A 55 15.25 8.95 17.52
C TYR A 55 14.21 10.07 17.49
N VAL A 56 14.59 11.31 17.15
CA VAL A 56 13.65 12.46 17.17
C VAL A 56 13.57 13.15 15.81
N LEU A 57 14.69 13.59 15.25
CA LEU A 57 14.66 14.38 14.02
C LEU A 57 14.30 13.54 12.79
N LEU A 58 14.91 12.36 12.64
CA LEU A 58 14.71 11.48 11.49
C LEU A 58 13.25 10.99 11.35
N PRO A 59 12.56 10.52 12.42
CA PRO A 59 11.14 10.18 12.35
C PRO A 59 10.26 11.36 11.94
N VAL A 60 10.53 12.55 12.47
CA VAL A 60 9.76 13.75 12.16
C VAL A 60 9.97 14.17 10.71
N VAL A 61 11.22 14.18 10.22
CA VAL A 61 11.54 14.48 8.82
C VAL A 61 10.85 13.48 7.90
N ASN A 62 10.92 12.18 8.19
CA ASN A 62 10.26 11.16 7.39
C ASN A 62 8.72 11.31 7.41
N GLY A 63 8.14 11.67 8.56
CA GLY A 63 6.73 12.05 8.71
C GLY A 63 6.32 13.23 7.85
N VAL A 64 7.12 14.31 7.87
CA VAL A 64 6.87 15.52 7.07
C VAL A 64 6.98 15.22 5.58
N LEU A 65 8.00 14.47 5.15
CA LEU A 65 8.17 14.08 3.74
C LEU A 65 6.99 13.21 3.27
N SER A 66 6.59 12.21 4.07
CA SER A 66 5.45 11.35 3.77
C SER A 66 4.16 12.16 3.62
N CYS A 67 3.90 13.07 4.56
CA CYS A 67 2.76 13.99 4.50
C CYS A 67 2.82 14.89 3.26
N SER A 68 4.00 15.41 2.91
CA SER A 68 4.21 16.28 1.75
C SER A 68 3.94 15.57 0.42
N VAL A 69 4.39 14.32 0.29
CA VAL A 69 4.13 13.49 -0.91
C VAL A 69 2.63 13.20 -1.05
N ILE A 70 1.96 12.82 0.04
CA ILE A 70 0.51 12.56 0.02
C ILE A 70 -0.28 13.86 -0.27
N ALA A 71 0.13 15.00 0.28
CA ALA A 71 -0.47 16.30 0.00
C ALA A 71 -0.29 16.71 -1.47
N LEU A 72 0.90 16.48 -2.04
CA LEU A 72 1.15 16.72 -3.46
C LEU A 72 0.24 15.85 -4.33
N PHE A 73 0.10 14.57 -3.99
CA PHE A 73 -0.83 13.65 -4.66
C PHE A 73 -2.27 14.19 -4.65
N PHE A 74 -2.78 14.60 -3.49
CA PHE A 74 -4.12 15.21 -3.40
C PHE A 74 -4.26 16.49 -4.23
N LYS A 75 -3.23 17.35 -4.23
CA LYS A 75 -3.20 18.57 -5.04
C LYS A 75 -3.27 18.26 -6.54
N VAL A 76 -2.57 17.23 -7.01
CA VAL A 76 -2.60 16.77 -8.41
C VAL A 76 -3.96 16.19 -8.76
N MET A 77 -4.54 15.36 -7.89
CA MET A 77 -5.86 14.77 -8.11
C MET A 77 -6.97 15.83 -8.15
N LYS A 78 -6.91 16.85 -7.28
CA LYS A 78 -7.86 17.97 -7.26
C LYS A 78 -7.82 18.80 -8.54
N ARG A 79 -6.65 18.94 -9.17
CA ARG A 79 -6.51 19.60 -10.48
C ARG A 79 -7.21 18.84 -11.61
N HIS A 80 -7.32 17.53 -11.51
CA HIS A 80 -7.94 16.68 -12.54
C HIS A 80 -9.44 16.42 -12.29
N GLY A 81 -10.08 17.19 -11.41
CA GLY A 81 -11.52 17.11 -11.18
C GLY A 81 -11.99 15.84 -10.47
N ALA A 82 -11.09 15.07 -9.84
CA ALA A 82 -11.46 13.95 -8.99
C ALA A 82 -12.11 14.48 -7.70
N GLY A 83 -13.45 14.37 -7.61
CA GLY A 83 -14.27 14.89 -6.52
C GLY A 83 -14.04 14.21 -5.17
N ARG A 84 -14.34 14.97 -4.10
CA ARG A 84 -14.40 14.63 -2.65
C ARG A 84 -13.61 13.38 -2.22
N PHE A 85 -12.30 13.51 -2.11
CA PHE A 85 -11.52 12.58 -1.31
C PHE A 85 -11.90 12.69 0.17
N GLN A 86 -11.94 11.54 0.84
CA GLN A 86 -11.99 11.35 2.29
C GLN A 86 -11.23 12.47 3.03
N ARG A 87 -11.80 13.05 4.11
CA ARG A 87 -11.27 14.25 4.81
C ARG A 87 -9.74 14.32 4.78
N GLU A 88 -9.20 15.14 3.87
CA GLU A 88 -7.77 15.26 3.51
C GLU A 88 -6.88 15.31 4.76
N ASN A 89 -7.30 16.11 5.75
CA ASN A 89 -6.60 16.28 7.02
C ASN A 89 -6.35 14.97 7.79
N ARG A 90 -7.27 13.99 7.73
CA ARG A 90 -7.10 12.71 8.42
C ARG A 90 -6.08 11.83 7.71
N VAL A 91 -6.10 11.79 6.38
CA VAL A 91 -5.13 11.01 5.59
C VAL A 91 -3.74 11.59 5.76
N LEU A 92 -3.61 12.92 5.78
CA LEU A 92 -2.34 13.60 6.07
C LEU A 92 -1.83 13.31 7.49
N ALA A 93 -2.72 13.29 8.49
CA ALA A 93 -2.36 12.89 9.85
C ALA A 93 -1.88 11.43 9.91
N ILE A 94 -2.57 10.51 9.22
CA ILE A 94 -2.15 9.11 9.11
C ILE A 94 -0.78 9.01 8.43
N ALA A 95 -0.55 9.74 7.33
CA ALA A 95 0.72 9.77 6.61
C ALA A 95 1.88 10.24 7.49
N PHE A 96 1.67 11.29 8.28
CA PHE A 96 2.66 11.76 9.25
C PHE A 96 2.95 10.70 10.32
N LEU A 97 1.89 10.13 10.92
CA LEU A 97 2.02 9.10 11.97
C LEU A 97 2.72 7.84 11.47
N THR A 98 2.38 7.35 10.27
CA THR A 98 3.07 6.20 9.66
C THR A 98 4.52 6.53 9.31
N GLY A 99 4.81 7.79 8.95
CA GLY A 99 6.17 8.26 8.70
C GLY A 99 7.06 8.27 9.94
N VAL A 100 6.49 8.63 11.09
CA VAL A 100 7.18 8.54 12.38
C VAL A 100 7.33 7.08 12.81
N LEU A 101 6.28 6.26 12.64
CA LEU A 101 6.23 4.86 13.06
C LEU A 101 7.29 3.98 12.40
N THR A 102 7.62 4.21 11.11
CA THR A 102 8.59 3.39 10.37
C THR A 102 10.00 3.44 10.96
N ILE A 103 10.45 4.60 11.45
CA ILE A 103 11.77 4.72 12.07
C ILE A 103 11.82 3.99 13.42
N TYR A 104 10.75 4.10 14.23
CA TYR A 104 10.66 3.36 15.49
C TYR A 104 10.55 1.85 15.29
N ALA A 105 9.87 1.41 14.22
CA ALA A 105 9.85 0.00 13.84
C ALA A 105 11.28 -0.48 13.56
N ALA A 106 12.07 0.27 12.79
CA ALA A 106 13.47 -0.09 12.51
C ALA A 106 14.36 -0.17 13.77
N GLY A 107 14.05 0.61 14.82
CA GLY A 107 14.84 0.66 16.05
C GLY A 107 14.52 -0.40 17.12
N SER A 108 13.39 -1.11 17.01
CA SER A 108 12.98 -2.11 18.01
C SER A 108 12.29 -3.31 17.38
N GLN A 109 12.80 -4.52 17.66
CA GLN A 109 12.24 -5.77 17.16
C GLN A 109 10.78 -5.98 17.60
N ILE A 110 10.44 -5.60 18.83
CA ILE A 110 9.07 -5.72 19.37
C ILE A 110 8.12 -4.76 18.65
N VAL A 111 8.56 -3.52 18.41
CA VAL A 111 7.77 -2.52 17.67
C VAL A 111 7.59 -2.97 16.23
N SER A 112 8.65 -3.45 15.58
CA SER A 112 8.57 -4.07 14.24
C SER A 112 7.55 -5.19 14.18
N PHE A 113 7.53 -6.08 15.18
CA PHE A 113 6.55 -7.16 15.24
C PHE A 113 5.11 -6.66 15.41
N GLY A 114 4.88 -5.66 16.26
CA GLY A 114 3.56 -5.05 16.44
C GLY A 114 3.06 -4.31 15.19
N VAL A 115 3.98 -3.60 14.51
CA VAL A 115 3.70 -2.96 13.21
C VAL A 115 3.38 -4.02 12.17
N PHE A 116 4.14 -5.11 12.10
CA PHE A 116 3.85 -6.26 11.25
C PHE A 116 2.43 -6.80 11.47
N LEU A 117 2.01 -7.07 12.71
CA LEU A 117 0.66 -7.58 12.98
C LEU A 117 -0.43 -6.60 12.54
N THR A 118 -0.20 -5.30 12.75
CA THR A 118 -1.12 -4.24 12.33
C THR A 118 -1.23 -4.17 10.81
N VAL A 119 -0.08 -4.18 10.14
CA VAL A 119 0.06 -4.15 8.69
C VAL A 119 -0.61 -5.37 8.05
N MET A 120 -0.34 -6.58 8.56
CA MET A 120 -0.97 -7.81 8.11
C MET A 120 -2.49 -7.78 8.32
N TYR A 121 -2.95 -7.34 9.49
CA TYR A 121 -4.38 -7.19 9.78
C TYR A 121 -5.07 -6.24 8.79
N VAL A 122 -4.49 -5.07 8.54
CA VAL A 122 -5.04 -4.09 7.58
C VAL A 122 -5.02 -4.67 6.17
N THR A 123 -3.96 -5.37 5.77
CA THR A 123 -3.88 -6.08 4.48
C THR A 123 -5.00 -7.10 4.32
N LEU A 124 -5.25 -7.94 5.32
CA LEU A 124 -6.34 -8.92 5.28
C LEU A 124 -7.73 -8.26 5.20
N VAL A 125 -7.94 -7.15 5.93
CA VAL A 125 -9.17 -6.37 5.83
C VAL A 125 -9.33 -5.77 4.44
N ASN A 126 -8.26 -5.22 3.85
CA ASN A 126 -8.29 -4.65 2.50
C ASN A 126 -8.59 -5.71 1.43
N LEU A 127 -8.02 -6.91 1.56
CA LEU A 127 -8.32 -8.05 0.68
C LEU A 127 -9.77 -8.52 0.80
N ARG A 128 -10.33 -8.55 2.02
CA ARG A 128 -11.76 -8.85 2.22
C ARG A 128 -12.65 -7.75 1.66
N ASP A 129 -12.26 -6.50 1.93
CA ASP A 129 -12.71 -5.23 1.34
C ASP A 129 -12.95 -5.36 -0.16
N PHE A 130 -11.87 -5.73 -0.82
CA PHE A 130 -11.76 -5.98 -2.24
C PHE A 130 -12.73 -7.05 -2.71
N MET A 131 -12.70 -8.25 -2.13
CA MET A 131 -13.53 -9.36 -2.58
C MET A 131 -15.01 -9.00 -2.57
N ARG A 132 -15.48 -8.30 -1.53
CA ARG A 132 -16.87 -7.81 -1.46
C ARG A 132 -17.21 -6.84 -2.58
N ARG A 133 -16.31 -5.91 -2.90
CA ARG A 133 -16.53 -4.90 -3.95
C ARG A 133 -16.51 -5.51 -5.35
N LEU A 134 -15.66 -6.52 -5.59
CA LEU A 134 -15.66 -7.26 -6.85
C LEU A 134 -17.02 -7.83 -7.21
N TRP A 135 -17.69 -8.44 -6.24
CA TRP A 135 -19.03 -8.99 -6.45
C TRP A 135 -20.03 -7.95 -6.96
N VAL A 136 -19.88 -6.68 -6.54
CA VAL A 136 -20.74 -5.58 -7.02
C VAL A 136 -20.42 -5.21 -8.47
N TYR A 137 -19.15 -5.19 -8.86
CA TYR A 137 -18.76 -4.85 -10.24
C TYR A 137 -19.03 -5.97 -11.24
N LEU A 138 -19.11 -7.22 -10.76
CA LEU A 138 -19.46 -8.40 -11.55
C LEU A 138 -20.97 -8.58 -11.77
N GLN A 139 -21.83 -7.74 -11.19
CA GLN A 139 -23.27 -7.84 -11.39
C GLN A 139 -23.65 -7.70 -12.88
N PRO A 140 -24.57 -8.54 -13.39
CA PRO A 140 -25.15 -8.36 -14.71
C PRO A 140 -25.77 -6.97 -14.82
N ASP A 141 -25.62 -6.31 -15.97
CA ASP A 141 -26.24 -5.02 -16.30
C ASP A 141 -25.76 -3.77 -15.54
N LYS A 142 -24.73 -3.87 -14.68
CA LYS A 142 -24.12 -2.68 -14.08
C LYS A 142 -23.41 -1.83 -15.15
N VAL A 143 -23.94 -0.63 -15.39
CA VAL A 143 -23.34 0.39 -16.27
C VAL A 143 -22.20 1.08 -15.54
N MET A 144 -20.98 1.03 -16.10
CA MET A 144 -19.84 1.71 -15.46
C MET A 144 -19.83 3.19 -15.73
N THR A 145 -19.75 3.95 -14.65
CA THR A 145 -19.52 5.39 -14.66
C THR A 145 -18.02 5.70 -14.57
N LYS A 146 -17.63 6.96 -14.83
CA LYS A 146 -16.25 7.43 -14.61
C LYS A 146 -15.82 7.28 -13.13
N GLU A 147 -16.77 7.41 -12.21
CA GLU A 147 -16.52 7.24 -10.77
C GLU A 147 -16.21 5.78 -10.43
N ASP A 148 -16.93 4.82 -11.02
CA ASP A 148 -16.63 3.39 -10.86
C ASP A 148 -15.21 3.05 -11.35
N LEU A 149 -14.75 3.66 -12.45
CA LEU A 149 -13.40 3.46 -12.98
C LEU A 149 -12.33 3.98 -12.01
N ILE A 150 -12.51 5.19 -11.45
CA ILE A 150 -11.61 5.76 -10.45
C ILE A 150 -11.59 4.89 -9.18
N ASN A 151 -12.76 4.45 -8.73
CA ASN A 151 -12.88 3.55 -7.58
C ASN A 151 -12.19 2.21 -7.82
N PHE A 152 -12.28 1.67 -9.04
CA PHE A 152 -11.57 0.46 -9.43
C PHE A 152 -10.05 0.65 -9.43
N SER A 153 -9.55 1.75 -9.99
CA SER A 153 -8.11 2.09 -9.98
C SER A 153 -7.58 2.26 -8.56
N SER A 154 -8.32 2.97 -7.68
CA SER A 154 -7.96 3.09 -6.26
C SER A 154 -7.86 1.72 -5.59
N PHE A 155 -8.72 0.80 -6.00
CA PHE A 155 -8.73 -0.54 -5.47
C PHE A 155 -7.53 -1.37 -6.00
N PHE A 156 -7.18 -1.28 -7.29
CA PHE A 156 -5.95 -1.88 -7.83
C PHE A 156 -4.68 -1.39 -7.12
N MET A 157 -4.59 -0.08 -6.84
CA MET A 157 -3.47 0.49 -6.07
C MET A 157 -3.40 -0.06 -4.64
N SER A 158 -4.56 -0.30 -4.01
CA SER A 158 -4.63 -0.89 -2.67
C SER A 158 -4.15 -2.34 -2.67
N LEU A 159 -4.44 -3.10 -3.74
CA LEU A 159 -3.98 -4.47 -3.92
C LEU A 159 -2.46 -4.54 -4.14
N ILE A 160 -1.91 -3.70 -5.02
CA ILE A 160 -0.45 -3.60 -5.23
C ILE A 160 0.23 -3.32 -3.87
N THR A 161 -0.29 -2.32 -3.15
CA THR A 161 0.24 -1.95 -1.84
C THR A 161 0.20 -3.14 -0.87
N ALA A 162 -0.92 -3.89 -0.86
CA ALA A 162 -1.06 -5.08 -0.02
C ALA A 162 -0.02 -6.16 -0.34
N PHE A 163 0.26 -6.44 -1.61
CA PHE A 163 1.27 -7.44 -2.01
C PHE A 163 2.70 -7.02 -1.64
N ILE A 164 3.08 -5.76 -1.90
CA ILE A 164 4.40 -5.24 -1.50
C ILE A 164 4.60 -5.42 0.01
N VAL A 165 3.59 -4.99 0.76
CA VAL A 165 3.56 -5.06 2.20
C VAL A 165 3.62 -6.50 2.72
N LEU A 166 2.94 -7.42 2.03
CA LEU A 166 2.91 -8.84 2.37
C LEU A 166 4.27 -9.50 2.09
N ASN A 167 4.92 -9.21 0.96
CA ASN A 167 6.26 -9.71 0.65
C ASN A 167 7.31 -9.21 1.65
N LEU A 168 7.28 -7.92 1.99
CA LEU A 168 8.12 -7.34 3.05
C LEU A 168 7.93 -8.04 4.40
N THR A 169 6.67 -8.31 4.71
CA THR A 169 6.26 -8.98 5.93
C THR A 169 6.81 -10.41 6.00
N VAL A 170 6.68 -11.17 4.92
CA VAL A 170 7.20 -12.55 4.85
C VAL A 170 8.73 -12.57 4.96
N SER A 171 9.41 -11.61 4.33
CA SER A 171 10.86 -11.42 4.47
C SER A 171 11.23 -11.17 5.93
N PHE A 172 10.58 -10.18 6.58
CA PHE A 172 10.83 -9.85 7.97
C PHE A 172 10.62 -11.04 8.92
N LEU A 173 9.56 -11.83 8.72
CA LEU A 173 9.30 -13.01 9.56
C LEU A 173 10.39 -14.06 9.43
N HIS A 174 10.87 -14.32 8.22
CA HIS A 174 11.96 -15.26 8.01
C HIS A 174 13.24 -14.82 8.71
N ASP A 175 13.56 -13.52 8.62
CA ASP A 175 14.72 -12.93 9.31
C ASP A 175 14.55 -12.97 10.84
N PHE A 176 13.36 -12.65 11.34
CA PHE A 176 13.05 -12.61 12.77
C PHE A 176 13.15 -13.99 13.44
N PHE A 177 12.65 -15.04 12.76
CA PHE A 177 12.72 -16.41 13.27
C PHE A 177 14.08 -17.09 12.98
N GLY A 178 15.04 -16.39 12.37
CA GLY A 178 16.36 -16.95 12.04
C GLY A 178 16.32 -18.05 10.98
N ASN A 179 15.27 -18.06 10.14
CA ASN A 179 15.16 -18.99 9.03
C ASN A 179 15.99 -18.52 7.83
N SER A 180 16.10 -19.37 6.80
CA SER A 180 16.64 -18.92 5.51
C SER A 180 15.80 -17.77 4.96
N PRO A 181 16.42 -16.80 4.25
CA PRO A 181 15.73 -15.63 3.74
C PRO A 181 14.60 -16.04 2.79
N ALA A 182 13.42 -15.43 2.96
CA ALA A 182 12.25 -15.74 2.13
C ALA A 182 12.44 -15.34 0.67
N PHE A 183 13.14 -14.23 0.45
CA PHE A 183 13.48 -13.63 -0.83
C PHE A 183 14.95 -13.26 -0.83
N ASN A 184 15.56 -13.08 -2.00
CA ASN A 184 16.90 -12.53 -2.13
C ASN A 184 16.93 -10.98 -2.10
N PHE A 185 16.06 -10.35 -1.29
CA PHE A 185 16.08 -8.90 -1.11
C PHE A 185 17.38 -8.45 -0.45
N LYS A 186 17.82 -7.24 -0.77
CA LYS A 186 18.93 -6.61 -0.05
C LYS A 186 18.60 -6.44 1.43
N PRO A 187 19.60 -6.54 2.31
CA PRO A 187 19.38 -6.40 3.74
C PRO A 187 18.97 -4.97 4.11
N GLY A 188 18.18 -4.87 5.18
CA GLY A 188 17.77 -3.59 5.75
C GLY A 188 16.80 -2.81 4.86
N ILE A 189 16.95 -1.48 4.86
CA ILE A 189 15.99 -0.55 4.26
C ILE A 189 16.03 -0.63 2.71
N GLU A 190 17.15 -1.04 2.12
CA GLU A 190 17.27 -1.16 0.65
C GLU A 190 16.37 -2.26 0.07
N GLY A 191 16.12 -3.34 0.83
CA GLY A 191 15.23 -4.43 0.40
C GLY A 191 13.77 -4.01 0.19
N ILE A 192 13.39 -2.82 0.67
CA ILE A 192 12.06 -2.23 0.41
C ILE A 192 11.87 -1.93 -1.08
N LEU A 193 12.89 -1.39 -1.73
CA LEU A 193 12.82 -1.13 -3.17
C LEU A 193 12.78 -2.44 -3.96
N ASP A 194 13.51 -3.45 -3.52
CA ASP A 194 13.48 -4.78 -4.15
C ASP A 194 12.09 -5.41 -4.02
N ALA A 195 11.42 -5.28 -2.89
CA ALA A 195 10.05 -5.79 -2.71
C ALA A 195 9.03 -5.07 -3.60
N VAL A 196 9.15 -3.74 -3.74
CA VAL A 196 8.30 -2.95 -4.64
C VAL A 196 8.55 -3.38 -6.08
N TYR A 197 9.80 -3.40 -6.49
CA TYR A 197 10.22 -3.82 -7.82
C TYR A 197 9.74 -5.24 -8.14
N PHE A 198 9.97 -6.19 -7.24
CA PHE A 198 9.51 -7.58 -7.34
C PHE A 198 8.00 -7.66 -7.57
N THR A 199 7.19 -6.98 -6.73
CA THR A 199 5.73 -6.98 -6.92
C THR A 199 5.36 -6.41 -8.29
N PHE A 200 5.96 -5.32 -8.74
CA PHE A 200 5.65 -4.76 -10.07
C PHE A 200 5.98 -5.75 -11.19
N ILE A 201 7.21 -6.29 -11.24
CA ILE A 201 7.62 -7.19 -12.33
C ILE A 201 6.85 -8.51 -12.32
N SER A 202 6.41 -8.99 -11.15
CA SER A 202 5.56 -10.17 -11.02
C SER A 202 4.13 -9.88 -11.49
N MET A 203 3.54 -8.76 -11.06
CA MET A 203 2.18 -8.36 -11.46
C MET A 203 2.08 -8.07 -12.95
N THR A 204 3.10 -7.46 -13.55
CA THR A 204 3.17 -7.20 -14.99
C THR A 204 3.71 -8.38 -15.78
N THR A 205 4.03 -9.50 -15.12
CA THR A 205 4.52 -10.76 -15.73
C THR A 205 5.82 -10.61 -16.51
N VAL A 206 6.60 -9.57 -16.18
CA VAL A 206 7.91 -9.30 -16.81
C VAL A 206 8.95 -10.26 -16.26
N GLY A 207 9.01 -10.41 -14.93
CA GLY A 207 9.81 -11.44 -14.25
C GLY A 207 11.27 -11.53 -14.70
N PHE A 208 12.07 -10.47 -14.53
CA PHE A 208 13.49 -10.46 -14.93
C PHE A 208 14.36 -11.55 -14.27
N GLY A 209 13.91 -12.13 -13.15
CA GLY A 209 14.56 -13.27 -12.49
C GLY A 209 15.73 -12.88 -11.57
N ASP A 210 15.97 -11.59 -11.40
CA ASP A 210 16.94 -11.01 -10.48
C ASP A 210 16.47 -11.01 -9.02
N VAL A 211 15.16 -10.91 -8.80
CA VAL A 211 14.52 -11.05 -7.48
C VAL A 211 13.54 -12.21 -7.48
N VAL A 212 13.70 -13.16 -6.54
CA VAL A 212 12.96 -14.43 -6.52
C VAL A 212 12.59 -14.89 -5.10
N PRO A 213 11.44 -15.57 -4.93
CA PRO A 213 11.11 -16.25 -3.68
C PRO A 213 11.95 -17.52 -3.52
N LEU A 214 12.63 -17.65 -2.39
CA LEU A 214 13.52 -18.76 -2.07
C LEU A 214 12.81 -19.86 -1.30
N THR A 215 11.88 -19.50 -0.41
CA THR A 215 11.24 -20.45 0.51
C THR A 215 9.92 -21.00 -0.05
N PRO A 216 9.52 -22.25 0.30
CA PRO A 216 8.26 -22.82 -0.18
C PRO A 216 7.05 -21.96 0.20
N PHE A 217 7.05 -21.39 1.40
CA PHE A 217 5.99 -20.51 1.87
C PHE A 217 5.90 -19.21 1.03
N ALA A 218 7.03 -18.57 0.75
CA ALA A 218 7.07 -17.40 -0.13
C ALA A 218 6.58 -17.72 -1.55
N LYS A 219 6.94 -18.89 -2.10
CA LYS A 219 6.47 -19.34 -3.43
C LYS A 219 4.95 -19.52 -3.49
N VAL A 220 4.34 -20.09 -2.44
CA VAL A 220 2.88 -20.24 -2.35
C VAL A 220 2.21 -18.88 -2.34
N ILE A 221 2.72 -17.95 -1.52
CA ILE A 221 2.22 -16.58 -1.44
C ILE A 221 2.27 -15.88 -2.79
N VAL A 222 3.44 -15.86 -3.43
CA VAL A 222 3.64 -15.23 -4.75
C VAL A 222 2.72 -15.86 -5.80
N SER A 223 2.45 -17.16 -5.73
CA SER A 223 1.50 -17.81 -6.63
C SER A 223 0.09 -17.24 -6.48
N PHE A 224 -0.38 -17.01 -5.26
CA PHE A 224 -1.66 -16.33 -5.01
C PHE A 224 -1.66 -14.88 -5.47
N GLU A 225 -0.56 -14.16 -5.31
CA GLU A 225 -0.40 -12.78 -5.81
C GLU A 225 -0.53 -12.72 -7.33
N CYS A 226 0.14 -13.63 -8.04
CA CYS A 226 0.05 -13.74 -9.50
C CYS A 226 -1.39 -14.01 -9.96
N VAL A 227 -2.07 -15.01 -9.38
CA VAL A 227 -3.47 -15.33 -9.74
C VAL A 227 -4.39 -14.12 -9.51
N SER A 228 -4.26 -13.48 -8.35
CA SER A 228 -5.05 -12.29 -8.01
C SER A 228 -4.81 -11.13 -8.99
N SER A 229 -3.57 -10.96 -9.44
CA SER A 229 -3.19 -9.92 -10.41
C SER A 229 -3.82 -10.13 -11.78
N TYR A 230 -3.90 -11.38 -12.25
CA TYR A 230 -4.58 -11.71 -13.51
C TYR A 230 -6.09 -11.50 -13.42
N VAL A 231 -6.72 -11.91 -12.32
CA VAL A 231 -8.15 -11.63 -12.09
C VAL A 231 -8.41 -10.13 -12.16
N MET A 232 -7.53 -9.33 -11.54
CA MET A 232 -7.61 -7.87 -11.59
C MET A 232 -7.50 -7.28 -12.99
N LEU A 233 -6.51 -7.73 -13.75
CA LEU A 233 -6.29 -7.26 -15.11
C LEU A 233 -7.49 -7.59 -16.01
N ALA A 234 -8.02 -8.82 -15.91
CA ALA A 234 -9.20 -9.24 -16.66
C ALA A 234 -10.43 -8.38 -16.35
N LEU A 235 -10.65 -8.06 -15.07
CA LEU A 235 -11.74 -7.20 -14.64
C LEU A 235 -11.57 -5.76 -15.16
N PHE A 236 -10.35 -5.22 -15.13
CA PHE A 236 -10.07 -3.88 -15.64
C PHE A 236 -10.40 -3.78 -17.13
N ILE A 237 -9.96 -4.76 -17.92
CA ILE A 237 -10.26 -4.84 -19.35
C ILE A 237 -11.77 -4.96 -19.58
N GLY A 238 -12.46 -5.81 -18.81
CA GLY A 238 -13.91 -5.97 -18.89
C GLY A 238 -14.67 -4.67 -18.57
N VAL A 239 -14.21 -3.91 -17.58
CA VAL A 239 -14.77 -2.61 -17.20
C VAL A 239 -14.57 -1.58 -18.31
N ILE A 240 -13.35 -1.48 -18.86
CA ILE A 240 -13.05 -0.54 -19.94
C ILE A 240 -13.88 -0.86 -21.19
N ASN A 241 -13.97 -2.13 -21.58
CA ASN A 241 -14.68 -2.53 -22.78
C ASN A 241 -16.17 -2.16 -22.72
N ARG A 242 -16.82 -2.36 -21.56
CA ARG A 242 -18.21 -1.93 -21.34
C ARG A 242 -18.40 -0.42 -21.48
N GLY A 243 -17.41 0.37 -21.06
CA GLY A 243 -17.43 1.84 -21.20
C GLY A 243 -17.29 2.30 -22.65
N VAL A 244 -16.39 1.67 -23.43
CA VAL A 244 -16.17 2.02 -24.84
C VAL A 244 -17.36 1.66 -25.72
N VAL A 245 -17.96 0.49 -25.53
CA VAL A 245 -19.09 0.02 -26.36
C VAL A 245 -20.32 0.93 -26.23
N LYS A 246 -20.55 1.54 -25.06
CA LYS A 246 -21.69 2.43 -24.81
C LYS A 246 -21.52 3.86 -25.34
N SER A 247 -20.33 4.21 -25.83
CA SER A 247 -20.02 5.52 -26.42
C SER A 247 -20.38 5.62 -27.92
N LYS A 248 -20.97 4.56 -28.49
CA LYS A 248 -21.53 4.53 -29.85
C LYS A 248 -23.04 4.46 -29.77
#